data_AF-A0A3D5SM44-F1
#
_entry.id   AF-A0A3D5SM44-F1
#
_cell.length_a   1.000
_cell.length_b   1.000
_cell.length_c   1.000
_cell.angle_alpha   90.00
_cell.angle_beta   90.00
_cell.angle_gamma   90.00
#
_symmetry.space_group_name_H-M   'P 1'
#
loop_
_entity.id
_entity.type
_entity.pdbx_description
1 polymer ?
#
loop_
_entity_poly.entity_id
_entity_poly.type
_entity_poly.pdbx_seq_one_letter_code
_entity_poly.pdbx_strand_id
1 'polypeptide(L)' 'MSRITGKVKWFNNSKGYGFIEQPGSSDIFVHYSAIQG' A
#
# COMPACT_ATOMS: atom_id res chain seq x y z
N MET A 1 -2.82 -17.53 -5.87
CA MET A 1 -3.23 -16.20 -5.34
C MET A 1 -2.93 -15.17 -6.41
N SER A 2 -3.92 -14.38 -6.82
CA SER A 2 -3.70 -13.28 -7.76
C SER A 2 -2.91 -12.18 -7.05
N ARG A 3 -1.81 -11.71 -7.66
CA ARG A 3 -1.03 -10.57 -7.16
C ARG A 3 -1.43 -9.34 -7.96
N ILE A 4 -1.61 -8.22 -7.27
CA ILE A 4 -1.92 -6.92 -7.88
C ILE A 4 -0.72 -6.01 -7.65
N THR A 5 -0.33 -5.27 -8.69
CA THR A 5 0.76 -4.29 -8.60
C THR A 5 0.15 -2.90 -8.57
N GLY A 6 0.62 -2.08 -7.63
CA GLY A 6 0.26 -0.67 -7.51
C GLY A 6 1.46 0.17 -7.13
N LYS A 7 1.30 1.49 -7.13
CA LYS A 7 2.36 2.43 -6.73
C LYS A 7 2.08 2.93 -5.32
N VAL A 8 3.11 3.02 -4.49
CA VAL A 8 2.97 3.66 -3.18
C VAL A 8 2.65 5.14 -3.41
N LYS A 9 1.43 5.54 -3.06
CA LYS A 9 0.97 6.92 -3.19
C LYS A 9 1.64 7.79 -2.13
N TRP A 10 1.62 7.30 -0.89
CA TRP A 10 2.37 7.86 0.23
C TRP A 10 2.45 6.82 1.36
N PHE A 11 3.46 6.96 2.20
CA PHE A 11 3.62 6.15 3.40
C PHE A 11 4.23 6.98 4.52
N ASN A 12 3.70 6.85 5.73
CA ASN A 12 4.23 7.53 6.91
C ASN A 12 4.98 6.52 7.78
N ASN A 13 6.30 6.60 7.80
CA ASN A 13 7.16 5.69 8.56
C ASN A 13 6.92 5.80 10.07
N SER A 14 6.68 7.01 10.59
CA SER A 14 6.47 7.23 12.03
C SER A 14 5.16 6.62 12.52
N LYS A 15 4.11 6.63 11.68
CA LYS A 15 2.80 6.05 12.00
C LYS A 15 2.66 4.60 11.55
N GLY A 16 3.51 4.12 10.65
CA GLY A 16 3.53 2.74 10.18
C GLY A 16 2.39 2.37 9.20
N TYR A 17 1.80 3.34 8.51
CA TYR A 17 0.76 3.07 7.51
C TYR A 17 0.81 4.04 6.32
N GLY A 18 0.14 3.66 5.25
CA GLY A 18 0.04 4.44 4.03
C GLY A 18 -1.01 3.92 3.07
N PHE A 19 -0.94 4.38 1.83
CA PHE A 19 -1.85 3.97 0.77
C PHE A 19 -1.10 3.69 -0.54
N ILE A 20 -1.62 2.71 -1.28
CA ILE A 20 -1.16 2.31 -2.61
C ILE A 20 -2.24 2.72 -3.61
N GLU A 21 -1.86 3.48 -4.63
CA GLU A 21 -2.73 3.80 -5.75
C GLU A 21 -2.66 2.72 -6.82
N GLN A 22 -3.80 2.45 -7.45
CA GLN A 22 -3.91 1.54 -8.58
C GLN A 22 -4.82 2.14 -9.67
N PRO A 23 -4.50 1.94 -10.96
CA PRO A 23 -5.33 2.49 -12.03
C PRO A 23 -6.75 1.94 -12.00
N GLY A 24 -7.75 2.83 -12.07
CA GLY A 24 -9.15 2.45 -12.21
C GLY A 24 -9.82 1.87 -10.96
N SER A 25 -9.22 2.04 -9.78
CA SER A 25 -9.81 1.57 -8.52
C SER A 25 -9.41 2.48 -7.35
N SER A 26 -9.99 2.22 -6.17
CA SER A 26 -9.75 2.99 -4.96
C SER A 26 -8.36 2.74 -4.38
N ASP A 27 -7.88 3.71 -3.61
CA ASP A 27 -6.62 3.58 -2.88
C ASP A 27 -6.68 2.41 -1.87
N ILE A 28 -5.65 1.57 -1.88
CA ILE A 28 -5.53 0.41 -1.01
C ILE A 28 -4.74 0.82 0.23
N PHE A 29 -5.32 0.62 1.41
CA PHE A 29 -4.63 0.83 2.69
C PHE A 29 -3.55 -0.23 2.92
N VAL A 30 -2.39 0.19 3.44
CA VAL A 30 -1.30 -0.70 3.86
C VAL A 30 -0.79 -0.34 5.25
N HIS A 31 -0.59 -1.36 6.08
CA HIS A 31 0.05 -1.26 7.40
C HIS A 31 1.40 -1.97 7.39
N TYR A 32 2.39 -1.45 8.13
CA TYR A 32 3.76 -1.97 8.14
C TYR A 32 3.84 -3.47 8.47
N SER A 33 2.91 -3.98 9.28
CA SER A 33 2.85 -5.39 9.67
C SER A 33 2.65 -6.35 8.48
N ALA A 34 2.20 -5.84 7.34
CA ALA A 34 2.02 -6.61 6.10
C ALA A 34 3.24 -6.53 5.16
N ILE A 35 4.24 -5.69 5.47
CA ILE A 35 5.44 -5.54 4.64
C ILE A 35 6.40 -6.68 4.98
N GLN A 36 6.74 -7.47 3.96
CA GLN A 36 7.74 -8.54 4.05
C GLN A 36 9.03 -8.04 3.42
N GLY A 37 10.14 -8.13 4.17
CA GLY A 37 11.49 -7.77 3.75
C GLY A 37 12.43 -8.96 3.89
#